data_AF-T0RKG7-F1
#
_entry.id   AF-T0RKG7-F1
#
_cell.length_a   1.000
_cell.length_b   1.000
_cell.length_c   1.000
_cell.angle_alpha   90.00
_cell.angle_beta   90.00
_cell.angle_gamma   90.00
#
_symmetry.space_group_name_H-M   'P 1'
#
loop_
_entity.id
_entity.type
_entity.pdbx_description
1 polymer ?
#
loop_
_entity_poly.entity_id
_entity_poly.type
_entity_poly.pdbx_seq_one_letter_code
_entity_poly.pdbx_strand_id
1 'polypeptide(L)' 'MGQFLCRELYHFLGDKFEWTQKAYEYEYEKLPIDLINGSEAIRHWVEKGLSVEELNKLEQFNNQEFLDRRKKSLLY' A
#
# COMPACT_ATOMS: atom_id res chain seq x y z
N MET A 1 6.16 0.62 8.74
CA MET A 1 6.78 1.87 9.23
C MET A 1 6.65 3.00 8.22
N GLY A 2 7.03 2.80 6.95
CA GLY A 2 6.85 3.81 5.90
C GLY A 2 5.39 4.20 5.65
N GLN A 3 4.46 3.23 5.62
CA GLN A 3 3.02 3.55 5.41
C GLN A 3 2.46 4.42 6.54
N PHE A 4 2.86 4.14 7.78
CA PHE A 4 2.45 4.92 8.95
C PHE A 4 2.89 6.38 8.84
N LEU A 5 4.17 6.64 8.56
CA LEU A 5 4.67 8.00 8.35
C LEU A 5 3.96 8.71 7.20
N CYS A 6 3.69 8.00 6.10
CA CYS A 6 2.95 8.56 4.97
C CYS A 6 1.53 9.00 5.40
N ARG A 7 0.83 8.19 6.20
CA ARG A 7 -0.50 8.55 6.74
C ARG A 7 -0.42 9.80 7.61
N GLU A 8 0.49 9.82 8.58
CA GLU A 8 0.61 10.97 9.48
C GLU A 8 0.97 12.26 8.73
N LEU A 9 1.88 12.19 7.75
CA LEU A 9 2.23 13.34 6.92
C LEU A 9 1.10 13.79 6.02
N TYR A 10 0.33 12.86 5.45
CA TYR A 10 -0.86 13.17 4.65
C TYR A 10 -1.86 14.03 5.44
N HIS A 11 -2.23 13.58 6.65
CA HIS A 11 -3.19 14.30 7.50
C HIS A 11 -2.62 15.57 8.13
N PHE A 12 -1.33 15.58 8.48
CA PHE A 12 -0.67 16.76 9.04
C PHE A 12 -0.53 17.91 8.02
N LEU A 13 -0.18 17.59 6.77
CA LEU A 13 0.03 18.59 5.72
C LEU A 13 -1.28 19.02 5.04
N GLY A 14 -2.32 18.18 5.07
CA GLY A 14 -3.63 18.48 4.48
C GLY A 14 -3.51 18.90 3.03
N ASP A 15 -4.02 20.08 2.70
CA ASP A 15 -3.98 20.66 1.34
C ASP A 15 -2.58 20.87 0.76
N LYS A 16 -1.52 20.82 1.58
CA LYS A 16 -0.13 20.93 1.14
C LYS A 16 0.48 19.58 0.73
N PHE A 17 -0.20 18.48 1.02
CA PHE A 17 0.24 17.16 0.60
C PHE A 17 -0.16 16.93 -0.86
N GLU A 18 0.76 16.38 -1.65
CA GLU A 18 0.47 15.95 -3.02
C GLU A 18 1.06 14.56 -3.28
N TRP A 19 0.26 13.67 -3.86
CA TRP A 19 0.77 12.42 -4.40
C TRP A 19 1.66 12.71 -5.60
N THR A 20 2.77 11.98 -5.76
CA THR A 20 3.65 12.16 -6.92
C THR A 20 2.91 11.91 -8.23
N GLN A 21 2.87 12.92 -9.10
CA GLN A 21 2.30 12.84 -10.45
C GLN A 21 3.31 12.36 -11.51
N LYS A 22 4.57 12.11 -11.11
CA LYS A 22 5.56 11.56 -12.02
C LYS A 22 5.21 10.13 -12.39
N ALA A 23 5.38 9.80 -13.66
CA ALA A 23 5.31 8.42 -14.14
C ALA A 23 6.23 7.50 -13.33
N TYR A 24 5.77 6.27 -13.10
CA TYR A 24 6.53 5.22 -12.43
C TYR A 24 6.72 4.06 -13.38
N GLU A 25 7.98 3.74 -13.67
CA GLU A 25 8.35 2.81 -14.73
C GLU A 25 7.70 3.19 -16.08
N TYR A 26 6.92 2.28 -16.67
CA TYR A 26 6.22 2.48 -17.95
C TYR A 26 4.73 2.85 -17.77
N GLU A 27 4.32 3.18 -16.55
CA GLU A 27 2.95 3.57 -16.22
C GLU A 27 2.86 5.07 -15.98
N TYR A 28 1.88 5.69 -16.65
CA TYR A 28 1.71 7.15 -16.74
C TYR A 28 0.37 7.60 -16.18
N GLU A 29 -0.59 6.69 -15.98
CA GLU A 29 -1.95 7.03 -15.57
C GLU A 29 -2.18 6.77 -14.07
N LYS A 30 -1.54 5.73 -13.53
CA LYS A 30 -1.76 5.30 -12.14
C LYS A 30 -0.77 5.95 -11.18
N LEU A 31 -1.23 6.18 -9.96
CA LEU A 31 -0.37 6.70 -8.91
C LEU A 31 0.71 5.67 -8.52
N PRO A 32 1.97 6.09 -8.34
CA PRO A 32 3.06 5.19 -7.99
C PRO A 32 2.83 4.38 -6.71
N ILE A 33 2.13 4.95 -5.72
CA ILE A 33 1.77 4.24 -4.48
C ILE A 33 0.89 3.01 -4.75
N ASP A 34 -0.03 3.10 -5.70
CA ASP A 34 -0.94 2.00 -6.03
C ASP A 34 -0.20 0.89 -6.80
N LEU A 35 0.79 1.28 -7.63
CA LEU A 35 1.64 0.34 -8.38
C LEU A 35 2.58 -0.45 -7.47
N ILE A 36 3.28 0.24 -6.56
CA ILE A 36 4.23 -0.39 -5.64
C ILE A 36 3.53 -1.38 -4.70
N ASN A 37 2.31 -1.04 -4.24
CA ASN A 37 1.54 -1.88 -3.33
C ASN A 37 0.61 -2.87 -4.07
N GLY A 38 0.57 -2.84 -5.41
CA GLY A 38 -0.27 -3.71 -6.23
C GLY A 38 -1.78 -3.48 -6.10
N SER A 39 -2.21 -2.43 -5.39
CA SER A 39 -3.62 -2.05 -5.20
C SER A 39 -3.76 -0.65 -4.58
N GLU A 40 -4.97 -0.11 -4.62
CA GLU A 40 -5.33 1.17 -3.99
C GLU A 40 -5.56 1.07 -2.47
N ALA A 41 -5.47 -0.14 -1.89
CA ALA A 41 -5.88 -0.38 -0.50
C ALA A 41 -5.06 0.42 0.52
N ILE A 42 -3.74 0.51 0.31
CA ILE A 42 -2.84 1.28 1.18
C ILE A 42 -3.10 2.78 1.03
N ARG A 43 -3.28 3.29 -0.20
CA ARG A 43 -3.62 4.71 -0.41
C ARG A 43 -4.92 5.07 0.28
N HIS A 44 -5.96 4.24 0.14
CA HIS A 44 -7.23 4.47 0.84
C HIS A 44 -7.11 4.37 2.36
N TRP A 45 -6.27 3.48 2.88
CA TRP A 45 -5.98 3.40 4.31
C TRP A 45 -5.33 4.69 4.84
N VAL A 46 -4.40 5.27 4.06
CA VAL A 46 -3.78 6.57 4.33
C VAL A 46 -4.84 7.67 4.30
N GLU A 47 -5.55 7.84 3.19
CA GLU A 47 -6.47 8.96 2.96
C GLU A 47 -7.64 8.97 3.95
N LYS A 48 -8.12 7.79 4.37
CA LYS A 48 -9.21 7.64 5.34
C LYS A 48 -8.77 7.68 6.79
N GLY A 49 -7.45 7.72 7.06
CA GLY A 49 -6.93 7.77 8.43
C GLY A 49 -7.28 6.52 9.27
N LEU A 50 -7.33 5.34 8.63
CA LEU A 50 -7.74 4.10 9.31
C LEU A 50 -6.68 3.64 10.31
N SER A 51 -7.09 2.83 11.29
CA SER A 51 -6.23 2.42 12.39
C SER A 51 -5.09 1.47 11.97
N VAL A 52 -4.09 1.30 12.84
CA VAL A 52 -2.96 0.39 12.57
C VAL A 52 -3.44 -1.07 12.52
N GLU A 53 -4.50 -1.42 13.24
CA GLU A 53 -5.12 -2.74 13.18
C GLU A 53 -5.68 -3.03 11.77
N GLU A 54 -6.27 -2.03 11.11
CA GLU A 54 -6.72 -2.18 9.72
C GLU A 54 -5.54 -2.36 8.76
N LEU A 55 -4.40 -1.68 9.00
CA LEU A 55 -3.19 -1.90 8.21
C LEU A 55 -2.69 -3.34 8.36
N ASN A 56 -2.64 -3.85 9.59
CA ASN A 56 -2.20 -5.21 9.85
C ASN A 56 -3.12 -6.24 9.15
N LYS A 57 -4.43 -6.00 9.11
CA LYS A 57 -5.37 -6.84 8.36
C LYS A 57 -5.08 -6.81 6.86
N LEU A 58 -4.79 -5.64 6.28
CA LEU A 58 -4.42 -5.51 4.87
C LEU A 58 -3.12 -6.26 4.57
N GLU A 59 -2.10 -6.14 5.41
CA GLU A 59 -0.81 -6.82 5.22
C GLU A 59 -0.92 -8.35 5.35
N GLN A 60 -1.88 -8.83 6.14
CA GLN A 60 -2.14 -10.27 6.32
C GLN A 60 -3.13 -10.83 5.29
N PHE A 61 -3.80 -9.97 4.53
CA PHE A 61 -4.78 -10.40 3.53
C PHE A 61 -4.14 -11.35 2.51
N ASN A 62 -4.79 -12.49 2.28
CA ASN A 62 -4.32 -13.59 1.42
C ASN A 62 -2.94 -14.18 1.76
N ASN A 63 -2.32 -13.84 2.90
CA ASN A 63 -1.00 -14.34 3.26
C ASN A 63 -0.99 -15.88 3.39
N GLN A 64 -2.01 -16.43 4.06
CA GLN A 64 -2.14 -17.89 4.22
C GLN A 64 -2.35 -18.60 2.89
N GLU A 65 -3.21 -18.07 2.01
CA GLU A 65 -3.42 -18.63 0.67
C GLU A 65 -2.13 -18.61 -0.15
N PHE A 66 -1.39 -17.49 -0.12
CA PHE A 66 -0.09 -17.38 -0.75
C PHE A 66 0.89 -18.44 -0.23
N LEU A 67 0.99 -18.61 1.10
CA LEU A 67 1.86 -19.63 1.70
C LEU A 67 1.48 -21.04 1.24
N ASP A 68 0.20 -21.36 1.16
CA ASP A 68 -0.27 -22.68 0.73
C ASP A 68 -0.04 -22.93 -0.76
N ARG A 69 -0.19 -21.91 -1.61
CA ARG A 69 0.18 -21.98 -3.03
C ARG A 69 1.70 -22.12 -3.22
N ARG A 70 2.49 -21.36 -2.44
CA ARG A 70 3.95 -21.38 -2.48
C ARG A 70 4.51 -22.77 -2.19
N LYS A 71 3.95 -23.50 -1.21
CA LYS A 71 4.38 -24.87 -0.84
C LYS A 71 4.48 -25.82 -2.04
N LYS A 72 3.59 -25.69 -3.03
CA LYS A 72 3.57 -26.54 -4.23
C LYS A 72 4.73 -26.29 -5.19
N SER A 73 5.44 -25.18 -5.04
CA SER A 73 6.54 -24.76 -5.92
C SER A 73 7.87 -24.63 -5.17
N LEU A 74 7.96 -25.09 -3.92
CA LEU A 74 9.21 -25.07 -3.15
C LEU A 74 10.15 -26.16 -3.65
N LEU A 75 11.37 -25.76 -4.01
CA LEU A 75 12.46 -26.68 -4.34
C LEU A 75 13.38 -26.94 -3.13
N TYR A 76 13.27 -26.11 -2.09
CA TYR A 76 14.02 -26.16 -0.83
C TYR A 76 13.19 -25.56 0.31
#